data_AF-A0A836WYX3-F1
#
_entry.id   AF-A0A836WYX3-F1
#
_cell.length_a   1.000
_cell.length_b   1.000
_cell.length_c   1.000
_cell.angle_alpha   90.00
_cell.angle_beta   90.00
_cell.angle_gamma   90.00
#
_symmetry.space_group_name_H-M   'P 1'
#
loop_
_entity.id
_entity.type
_entity.pdbx_description
1 polymer ?
#
loop_
_entity_poly.entity_id
_entity_poly.type
_entity_poly.pdbx_seq_one_letter_code
_entity_poly.pdbx_strand_id
1 'polypeptide(L)'
;GTEHEFLLPDIHRERGMHCIDCHVGTDFKGAPSGSELHSGVEIRCEDCHGSTTKKPRETILNESNPKTKKILASNALNPNLKRKIKVGDTILLNSGDAPLTHVKKEKDKWVLYSRVTGKKHIVPLIMDKKRIVAHTVPRHMEVVECHACHARWSSGGWGMHVIREKNLNFSEWKDWNFSDPTLQGMLWNQGKVNTGMTDWLSAKWMGDKISSDIVPGFFLNLFTEKDWNTMILGKNQRGKYSIMKPRYQYFFSDYSEDGDRAIKNTEVRLTRNEKPGLILLPHTPHTIRTSVRPCESCHDSEISLGLGDPKRNIIVDSESFFSILTETGTVPSDFQTKQVITKQGNPIQTTYQNNQARFLNAEEIAAIKNKSDTYKAFRYMDLKAQRFPRLLAREKYPFDQRHKNNETSAKKPKHEEEALLKLNENSSLVSVYEADSSVRKDADDADLTPVEGQEIFSKLNQNYRVMPNQSDTIKEFSPDLFKTPELGKKLNPGNNISVKESEFKSEDFQ
;
A
#
# COMPACT_ATOMS: atom_id res chain seq x y z
N GLY A 1 7.13 23.21 7.78
CA GLY A 1 7.10 22.17 6.74
C GLY A 1 5.69 21.90 6.27
N THR A 2 5.08 22.88 5.60
CA THR A 2 3.67 22.84 5.15
C THR A 2 3.53 22.53 3.66
N GLU A 3 4.61 22.62 2.88
CA GLU A 3 4.63 22.27 1.47
C GLU A 3 5.52 21.03 1.28
N HIS A 4 4.87 19.89 1.08
CA HIS A 4 5.53 18.63 0.78
C HIS A 4 5.62 18.47 -0.74
N GLU A 5 6.46 19.27 -1.40
CA GLU A 5 6.60 19.30 -2.88
C GLU A 5 6.88 17.91 -3.49
N PHE A 6 7.45 17.00 -2.70
CA PHE A 6 7.78 15.62 -3.10
C PHE A 6 6.61 14.63 -3.06
N LEU A 7 5.45 14.97 -2.46
CA LEU A 7 4.30 14.07 -2.34
C LEU A 7 3.30 14.28 -3.49
N LEU A 8 3.18 13.27 -4.36
CA LEU A 8 2.20 13.29 -5.45
C LEU A 8 0.76 13.32 -4.91
N PRO A 9 -0.10 14.27 -5.34
CA PRO A 9 -1.48 14.34 -4.90
C PRO A 9 -2.34 13.21 -5.47
N ASP A 10 -3.49 12.95 -4.86
CA ASP A 10 -4.52 12.07 -5.42
C ASP A 10 -4.97 12.56 -6.80
N ILE A 11 -5.05 11.66 -7.78
CA ILE A 11 -5.39 12.00 -9.16
C ILE A 11 -6.83 12.52 -9.34
N HIS A 12 -7.74 12.21 -8.40
CA HIS A 12 -9.09 12.78 -8.38
C HIS A 12 -9.02 14.24 -7.91
N ARG A 13 -8.26 14.51 -6.84
CA ARG A 13 -8.05 15.87 -6.32
C ARG A 13 -7.31 16.75 -7.31
N GLU A 14 -6.25 16.23 -7.96
CA GLU A 14 -5.51 16.90 -9.04
C GLU A 14 -6.45 17.28 -10.21
N ARG A 15 -7.44 16.44 -10.53
CA ARG A 15 -8.45 16.77 -11.54
C ARG A 15 -9.50 17.78 -11.09
N GLY A 16 -9.65 18.04 -9.79
CA GLY A 16 -10.60 19.00 -9.23
C GLY A 16 -11.81 18.38 -8.53
N MET A 17 -11.72 17.11 -8.12
CA MET A 17 -12.70 16.48 -7.22
C MET A 17 -12.39 16.78 -5.74
N HIS A 18 -13.43 16.90 -4.94
CA HIS A 18 -13.38 17.17 -3.50
C HIS A 18 -13.91 15.98 -2.69
N CYS A 19 -13.77 15.99 -1.36
CA CYS A 19 -14.18 14.87 -0.50
C CYS A 19 -15.65 14.46 -0.72
N ILE A 20 -16.54 15.44 -0.87
CA ILE A 20 -17.97 15.22 -1.14
C ILE A 20 -18.29 14.73 -2.56
N ASP A 21 -17.30 14.61 -3.46
CA ASP A 21 -17.49 14.07 -4.81
C ASP A 21 -17.28 12.55 -4.85
N CYS A 22 -16.58 11.98 -3.85
CA CYS A 22 -16.50 10.53 -3.63
C CYS A 22 -17.50 10.09 -2.56
N HIS A 23 -17.53 10.81 -1.44
CA HIS A 23 -18.31 10.41 -0.28
C HIS A 23 -19.79 10.83 -0.37
N VAL A 24 -20.65 9.97 0.17
CA VAL A 24 -22.10 10.23 0.33
C VAL A 24 -22.41 10.67 1.76
N GLY A 25 -23.62 11.19 1.99
CA GLY A 25 -24.02 11.70 3.31
C GLY A 25 -24.04 10.64 4.42
N THR A 26 -24.16 9.36 4.07
CA THR A 26 -24.00 8.22 4.99
C THR A 26 -22.55 8.07 5.46
N ASP A 27 -21.55 8.24 4.57
CA ASP A 27 -20.12 8.19 4.93
C ASP A 27 -19.69 9.31 5.91
N PHE A 28 -20.37 10.46 5.88
CA PHE A 28 -20.05 11.64 6.72
C PHE A 28 -20.84 11.73 8.03
N LYS A 29 -21.86 10.89 8.22
CA LYS A 29 -22.58 10.81 9.50
C LYS A 29 -21.68 10.09 10.50
N GLY A 30 -20.82 10.88 11.15
CA GLY A 30 -19.92 10.41 12.21
C GLY A 30 -20.68 9.67 13.29
N ALA A 31 -20.11 8.56 13.74
CA ALA A 31 -20.76 7.48 14.48
C ALA A 31 -21.89 6.78 13.67
N PRO A 32 -21.63 5.57 13.12
CA PRO A 32 -22.68 4.56 13.15
C PRO A 32 -23.14 4.36 14.62
N SER A 33 -24.31 3.76 14.84
CA SER A 33 -24.78 3.42 16.19
C SER A 33 -23.92 2.37 16.92
N GLY A 34 -22.86 1.85 16.27
CA GLY A 34 -21.82 1.02 16.87
C GLY A 34 -20.45 1.73 16.89
N SER A 35 -19.50 1.16 17.63
CA SER A 35 -18.15 1.70 17.89
C SER A 35 -17.18 1.63 16.69
N GLU A 36 -17.68 1.64 15.46
CA GLU A 36 -16.93 1.21 14.29
C GLU A 36 -16.21 2.37 13.57
N LEU A 37 -14.88 2.42 13.73
CA LEU A 37 -14.04 3.38 13.01
C LEU A 37 -13.92 3.00 11.54
N HIS A 38 -14.31 3.91 10.64
CA HIS A 38 -14.20 3.82 9.18
C HIS A 38 -14.99 2.71 8.45
N SER A 39 -15.77 1.87 9.13
CA SER A 39 -16.64 0.87 8.46
C SER A 39 -17.74 1.53 7.61
N GLY A 40 -18.23 2.71 8.05
CA GLY A 40 -19.29 3.48 7.40
C GLY A 40 -18.94 4.12 6.06
N VAL A 41 -17.70 3.99 5.55
CA VAL A 41 -17.38 4.43 4.18
C VAL A 41 -17.86 3.36 3.21
N GLU A 42 -18.99 3.61 2.53
CA GLU A 42 -19.63 2.68 1.60
C GLU A 42 -18.95 2.67 0.22
N ILE A 43 -18.51 3.83 -0.27
CA ILE A 43 -17.99 4.01 -1.64
C ILE A 43 -16.76 3.14 -1.95
N ARG A 44 -16.74 2.54 -3.15
CA ARG A 44 -15.64 1.72 -3.70
C ARG A 44 -15.15 2.25 -5.04
N CYS A 45 -13.96 1.84 -5.45
CA CYS A 45 -13.43 2.15 -6.78
C CYS A 45 -14.32 1.53 -7.87
N GLU A 46 -14.79 0.31 -7.64
CA GLU A 46 -15.65 -0.47 -8.52
C GLU A 46 -17.04 0.17 -8.73
N ASP A 47 -17.54 0.96 -7.77
CA ASP A 47 -18.83 1.67 -7.88
C ASP A 47 -18.84 2.72 -8.99
N CYS A 48 -17.66 3.28 -9.33
CA CYS A 48 -17.49 4.26 -10.40
C CYS A 48 -16.80 3.65 -11.64
N HIS A 49 -15.77 2.82 -11.43
CA HIS A 49 -14.92 2.32 -12.51
C HIS A 49 -15.32 0.92 -13.02
N GLY A 50 -16.20 0.21 -12.32
CA GLY A 50 -16.53 -1.19 -12.58
C GLY A 50 -15.39 -2.14 -12.22
N SER A 51 -15.47 -3.38 -12.70
CA SER A 51 -14.38 -4.35 -12.66
C SER A 51 -13.95 -4.73 -14.09
N THR A 52 -13.11 -5.75 -14.25
CA THR A 52 -12.81 -6.36 -15.56
C THR A 52 -13.96 -7.17 -16.15
N THR A 53 -15.00 -7.48 -15.37
CA THR A 53 -16.12 -8.37 -15.75
C THR A 53 -17.51 -7.77 -15.50
N LYS A 54 -17.62 -6.69 -14.72
CA LYS A 54 -18.90 -6.07 -14.33
C LYS A 54 -18.86 -4.55 -14.55
N LYS A 55 -19.94 -4.00 -15.09
CA LYS A 55 -20.18 -2.55 -15.12
C LYS A 55 -20.50 -2.04 -13.70
N PRO A 56 -20.30 -0.73 -13.43
CA PRO A 56 -20.90 -0.06 -12.28
C PRO A 56 -22.39 -0.34 -12.13
N ARG A 57 -22.91 -0.28 -10.90
CA ARG A 57 -24.36 -0.44 -10.65
C ARG A 57 -25.08 0.87 -11.00
N GLU A 58 -26.15 0.78 -11.78
CA GLU A 58 -26.90 1.94 -12.29
C GLU A 58 -28.39 1.88 -11.94
N THR A 59 -29.04 3.05 -11.85
CA THR A 59 -30.49 3.18 -11.65
C THR A 59 -31.05 4.38 -12.40
N ILE A 60 -32.33 4.33 -12.80
CA ILE A 60 -33.02 5.37 -13.57
C ILE A 60 -33.86 6.24 -12.63
N LEU A 61 -33.73 7.57 -12.74
CA LEU A 61 -34.51 8.52 -11.95
C LEU A 61 -35.96 8.62 -12.45
N ASN A 62 -36.82 7.68 -12.02
CA ASN A 62 -38.25 7.66 -12.32
C ASN A 62 -39.03 8.64 -11.43
N GLU A 63 -39.86 9.51 -12.02
CA GLU A 63 -40.68 10.52 -11.34
C GLU A 63 -41.66 9.94 -10.31
N SER A 64 -42.22 8.76 -10.57
CA SER A 64 -43.16 8.09 -9.66
C SER A 64 -42.52 7.64 -8.35
N ASN A 65 -41.18 7.55 -8.28
CA ASN A 65 -40.46 7.09 -7.10
C ASN A 65 -40.23 8.25 -6.09
N PRO A 66 -40.73 8.16 -4.84
CA PRO A 66 -40.49 9.18 -3.82
C PRO A 66 -39.01 9.45 -3.52
N LYS A 67 -38.12 8.46 -3.70
CA LYS A 67 -36.67 8.65 -3.58
C LYS A 67 -36.13 9.62 -4.65
N THR A 68 -36.60 9.53 -5.90
CA THR A 68 -36.25 10.46 -6.98
C THR A 68 -36.62 11.90 -6.63
N LYS A 69 -37.83 12.12 -6.10
CA LYS A 69 -38.29 13.46 -5.68
C LYS A 69 -37.37 14.06 -4.61
N LYS A 70 -36.96 13.26 -3.61
CA LYS A 70 -35.97 13.68 -2.58
C LYS A 70 -34.58 13.98 -3.18
N ILE A 71 -34.08 13.14 -4.08
CA ILE A 71 -32.80 13.34 -4.78
C ILE A 71 -32.80 14.65 -5.57
N LEU A 72 -33.83 14.90 -6.37
CA LEU A 72 -33.93 16.09 -7.21
C LEU A 72 -34.12 17.36 -6.36
N ALA A 73 -34.89 17.30 -5.29
CA ALA A 73 -35.01 18.41 -4.33
C ALA A 73 -33.65 18.74 -3.67
N SER A 74 -32.89 17.74 -3.24
CA SER A 74 -31.55 17.93 -2.67
C SER A 74 -30.56 18.49 -3.70
N ASN A 75 -30.53 17.94 -4.92
CA ASN A 75 -29.69 18.45 -6.01
C ASN A 75 -30.08 19.88 -6.42
N ALA A 76 -31.33 20.28 -6.28
CA ALA A 76 -31.80 21.64 -6.59
C ALA A 76 -31.31 22.71 -5.61
N LEU A 77 -30.85 22.32 -4.41
CA LEU A 77 -30.17 23.22 -3.46
C LEU A 77 -28.73 23.52 -3.89
N ASN A 78 -28.11 22.65 -4.70
CA ASN A 78 -26.75 22.83 -5.18
C ASN A 78 -26.75 23.46 -6.60
N PRO A 79 -26.29 24.71 -6.78
CA PRO A 79 -26.30 25.38 -8.08
C PRO A 79 -25.46 24.64 -9.15
N ASN A 80 -24.44 23.90 -8.74
CA ASN A 80 -23.61 23.09 -9.64
C ASN A 80 -24.34 21.87 -10.22
N LEU A 81 -25.35 21.34 -9.50
CA LEU A 81 -26.08 20.13 -9.86
C LEU A 81 -27.51 20.40 -10.38
N LYS A 82 -28.17 21.46 -9.93
CA LYS A 82 -29.59 21.80 -10.19
C LYS A 82 -30.02 21.69 -11.66
N ARG A 83 -29.13 21.99 -12.60
CA ARG A 83 -29.40 21.94 -14.06
C ARG A 83 -28.81 20.70 -14.77
N LYS A 84 -28.05 19.86 -14.06
CA LYS A 84 -27.30 18.73 -14.63
C LYS A 84 -28.03 17.39 -14.54
N ILE A 85 -28.83 17.20 -13.49
CA ILE A 85 -29.48 15.93 -13.15
C ILE A 85 -31.00 16.14 -13.19
N LYS A 86 -31.72 15.27 -13.91
CA LYS A 86 -33.16 15.38 -14.19
C LYS A 86 -33.87 14.02 -14.07
N VAL A 87 -35.20 14.04 -14.05
CA VAL A 87 -36.03 12.85 -14.28
C VAL A 87 -35.60 12.19 -15.60
N GLY A 88 -35.53 10.86 -15.62
CA GLY A 88 -35.09 10.07 -16.77
C GLY A 88 -33.57 9.89 -16.89
N ASP A 89 -32.73 10.70 -16.21
CA ASP A 89 -31.29 10.44 -16.17
C ASP A 89 -31.01 9.09 -15.48
N THR A 90 -30.05 8.34 -16.02
CA THR A 90 -29.50 7.14 -15.36
C THR A 90 -28.28 7.54 -14.54
N ILE A 91 -28.27 7.20 -13.25
CA ILE A 91 -27.20 7.53 -12.29
C ILE A 91 -26.56 6.27 -11.70
N LEU A 92 -25.39 6.43 -11.08
CA LEU A 92 -24.69 5.34 -10.39
C LEU A 92 -25.20 5.12 -8.95
N LEU A 93 -25.01 3.90 -8.45
CA LEU A 93 -25.19 3.50 -7.06
C LEU A 93 -23.84 3.10 -6.46
N ASN A 94 -23.56 3.51 -5.22
CA ASN A 94 -22.43 2.98 -4.45
C ASN A 94 -22.69 1.54 -3.99
N SER A 95 -21.72 0.91 -3.31
CA SER A 95 -21.84 -0.45 -2.77
C SER A 95 -22.89 -0.61 -1.64
N GLY A 96 -23.37 0.49 -1.04
CA GLY A 96 -24.46 0.53 -0.04
C GLY A 96 -25.85 0.87 -0.63
N ASP A 97 -26.01 0.81 -1.95
CA ASP A 97 -27.22 1.21 -2.69
C ASP A 97 -27.60 2.71 -2.57
N ALA A 98 -26.70 3.53 -2.02
CA ALA A 98 -26.87 4.98 -1.98
C ALA A 98 -26.60 5.59 -3.38
N PRO A 99 -27.47 6.49 -3.86
CA PRO A 99 -27.34 7.07 -5.19
C PRO A 99 -26.20 8.09 -5.25
N LEU A 100 -25.34 7.95 -6.26
CA LEU A 100 -24.33 8.94 -6.63
C LEU A 100 -25.00 10.04 -7.47
N THR A 101 -25.76 10.90 -6.78
CA THR A 101 -26.69 11.88 -7.36
C THR A 101 -26.07 12.92 -8.30
N HIS A 102 -24.75 12.92 -8.46
CA HIS A 102 -23.93 13.81 -9.29
C HIS A 102 -23.19 13.08 -10.41
N VAL A 103 -23.37 11.75 -10.54
CA VAL A 103 -22.77 10.92 -11.59
C VAL A 103 -23.87 10.33 -12.46
N LYS A 104 -23.88 10.68 -13.75
CA LYS A 104 -24.87 10.20 -14.70
C LYS A 104 -24.30 9.66 -16.00
N LYS A 105 -25.12 8.92 -16.72
CA LYS A 105 -24.83 8.38 -18.05
C LYS A 105 -25.11 9.47 -19.10
N GLU A 106 -24.10 9.85 -19.87
CA GLU A 106 -24.26 10.72 -21.04
C GLU A 106 -23.75 9.99 -22.29
N LYS A 107 -24.68 9.60 -23.18
CA LYS A 107 -24.41 8.61 -24.25
C LYS A 107 -23.84 7.34 -23.60
N ASP A 108 -22.75 6.79 -24.12
CA ASP A 108 -22.12 5.57 -23.60
C ASP A 108 -21.07 5.83 -22.49
N LYS A 109 -21.03 7.03 -21.90
CA LYS A 109 -19.99 7.40 -20.91
C LYS A 109 -20.59 7.83 -19.57
N TRP A 110 -19.92 7.44 -18.50
CA TRP A 110 -20.21 7.95 -17.16
C TRP A 110 -19.56 9.32 -16.96
N VAL A 111 -20.36 10.25 -16.46
CA VAL A 111 -19.99 11.65 -16.26
C VAL A 111 -20.29 12.06 -14.82
N LEU A 112 -19.25 12.33 -14.06
CA LEU A 112 -19.31 12.92 -12.73
C LEU A 112 -19.25 14.45 -12.84
N TYR A 113 -20.12 15.14 -12.12
CA TYR A 113 -20.04 16.59 -11.91
C TYR A 113 -19.59 16.85 -10.47
N SER A 114 -18.51 17.61 -10.27
CA SER A 114 -18.12 18.00 -8.91
C SER A 114 -19.26 18.77 -8.24
N ARG A 115 -19.66 18.33 -7.06
CA ARG A 115 -20.65 18.99 -6.20
C ARG A 115 -20.14 20.35 -5.73
N VAL A 116 -18.82 20.53 -5.61
CA VAL A 116 -18.18 21.79 -5.18
C VAL A 116 -17.97 22.77 -6.33
N THR A 117 -17.46 22.32 -7.48
CA THR A 117 -17.03 23.22 -8.57
C THR A 117 -17.89 23.15 -9.83
N GLY A 118 -18.82 22.20 -9.94
CA GLY A 118 -19.57 21.92 -11.16
C GLY A 118 -18.75 21.36 -12.33
N LYS A 119 -17.43 21.17 -12.13
CA LYS A 119 -16.51 20.66 -13.15
C LYS A 119 -16.91 19.27 -13.60
N LYS A 120 -16.85 19.04 -14.91
CA LYS A 120 -17.22 17.78 -15.57
C LYS A 120 -16.02 16.84 -15.63
N HIS A 121 -16.23 15.59 -15.22
CA HIS A 121 -15.23 14.52 -15.25
C HIS A 121 -15.82 13.30 -15.96
N ILE A 122 -15.11 12.77 -16.97
CA ILE A 122 -15.43 11.47 -17.57
C ILE A 122 -14.84 10.40 -16.66
N VAL A 123 -15.67 9.48 -16.18
CA VAL A 123 -15.24 8.37 -15.33
C VAL A 123 -14.71 7.25 -16.25
N PRO A 124 -13.41 6.91 -16.22
CA PRO A 124 -12.87 5.85 -17.06
C PRO A 124 -13.25 4.48 -16.49
N LEU A 125 -13.88 3.62 -17.28
CA LEU A 125 -14.15 2.24 -16.87
C LEU A 125 -12.89 1.37 -16.99
N ILE A 126 -12.80 0.33 -16.15
CA ILE A 126 -11.70 -0.65 -16.21
C ILE A 126 -11.73 -1.44 -17.52
N MET A 127 -12.94 -1.81 -17.98
CA MET A 127 -13.13 -2.58 -19.23
C MET A 127 -12.76 -1.81 -20.51
N ASP A 128 -12.86 -0.48 -20.50
CA ASP A 128 -12.61 0.36 -21.68
C ASP A 128 -11.10 0.57 -21.97
N LYS A 129 -10.24 0.21 -21.01
CA LYS A 129 -8.78 0.39 -21.15
C LYS A 129 -8.14 -0.82 -21.83
N LYS A 130 -7.07 -0.56 -22.60
CA LYS A 130 -6.12 -1.60 -23.04
C LYS A 130 -5.75 -2.48 -21.84
N ARG A 131 -5.69 -3.80 -22.03
CA ARG A 131 -5.41 -4.78 -20.96
C ARG A 131 -4.14 -4.41 -20.18
N ILE A 132 -4.32 -3.89 -18.97
CA ILE A 132 -3.24 -3.64 -18.01
C ILE A 132 -2.90 -5.00 -17.39
N VAL A 133 -1.63 -5.41 -17.44
CA VAL A 133 -1.19 -6.76 -17.03
C VAL A 133 -1.63 -7.10 -15.60
N ALA A 134 -1.48 -6.17 -14.65
CA ALA A 134 -1.93 -6.35 -13.27
C ALA A 134 -3.44 -6.63 -13.14
N HIS A 135 -4.29 -6.08 -14.02
CA HIS A 135 -5.73 -6.35 -14.04
C HIS A 135 -6.10 -7.67 -14.74
N THR A 136 -5.16 -8.30 -15.47
CA THR A 136 -5.39 -9.61 -16.09
C THR A 136 -5.13 -10.78 -15.15
N VAL A 137 -4.58 -10.54 -13.94
CA VAL A 137 -4.42 -11.53 -12.89
C VAL A 137 -5.76 -11.66 -12.13
N PRO A 138 -6.54 -12.75 -12.31
CA PRO A 138 -7.91 -12.82 -11.77
C PRO A 138 -7.93 -12.69 -10.25
N ARG A 139 -6.98 -13.37 -9.58
CA ARG A 139 -6.87 -13.38 -8.12
C ARG A 139 -6.66 -11.98 -7.53
N HIS A 140 -5.90 -11.10 -8.20
CA HIS A 140 -5.74 -9.72 -7.73
C HIS A 140 -7.07 -8.96 -7.78
N MET A 141 -7.83 -9.11 -8.86
CA MET A 141 -9.12 -8.43 -9.01
C MET A 141 -10.21 -8.96 -8.05
N GLU A 142 -10.09 -10.20 -7.59
CA GLU A 142 -10.98 -10.81 -6.60
C GLU A 142 -10.67 -10.35 -5.17
N VAL A 143 -9.43 -10.52 -4.71
CA VAL A 143 -9.08 -10.44 -3.28
C VAL A 143 -8.16 -9.29 -2.91
N VAL A 144 -7.78 -8.39 -3.80
CA VAL A 144 -7.00 -7.19 -3.47
C VAL A 144 -7.87 -5.94 -3.61
N GLU A 145 -7.78 -5.02 -2.66
CA GLU A 145 -8.39 -3.69 -2.77
C GLU A 145 -7.63 -2.84 -3.80
N CYS A 146 -8.35 -2.13 -4.68
CA CYS A 146 -7.72 -1.33 -5.74
C CYS A 146 -6.67 -0.33 -5.18
N HIS A 147 -6.93 0.27 -4.01
CA HIS A 147 -6.00 1.19 -3.37
C HIS A 147 -4.72 0.53 -2.85
N ALA A 148 -4.68 -0.78 -2.61
CA ALA A 148 -3.45 -1.47 -2.22
C ALA A 148 -2.39 -1.46 -3.35
N CYS A 149 -2.83 -1.37 -4.60
CA CYS A 149 -1.97 -1.20 -5.80
C CYS A 149 -1.87 0.27 -6.26
N HIS A 150 -2.94 1.05 -6.12
CA HIS A 150 -3.02 2.42 -6.68
C HIS A 150 -2.64 3.55 -5.72
N ALA A 151 -2.59 3.33 -4.40
CA ALA A 151 -2.07 4.33 -3.47
C ALA A 151 -0.56 4.50 -3.68
N ARG A 152 -0.13 5.75 -3.93
CA ARG A 152 1.29 6.04 -4.18
C ARG A 152 2.13 6.09 -2.90
N TRP A 153 1.51 6.51 -1.81
CA TRP A 153 2.10 6.68 -0.49
C TRP A 153 1.02 6.57 0.60
N SER A 154 1.40 6.29 1.83
CA SER A 154 0.51 6.24 3.00
C SER A 154 1.26 6.81 4.20
N SER A 155 0.70 7.79 4.90
CA SER A 155 1.35 8.34 6.09
C SER A 155 1.33 7.32 7.23
N GLY A 156 2.50 6.84 7.63
CA GLY A 156 2.70 6.00 8.81
C GLY A 156 3.24 6.83 9.97
N GLY A 157 2.60 6.70 11.13
CA GLY A 157 3.14 7.18 12.42
C GLY A 157 3.31 5.98 13.33
N TRP A 158 4.55 5.51 13.47
CA TRP A 158 4.88 4.22 14.08
C TRP A 158 5.45 4.43 15.49
N GLY A 159 4.94 3.64 16.45
CA GLY A 159 5.27 3.73 17.88
C GLY A 159 5.00 5.12 18.46
N MET A 160 3.76 5.38 18.87
CA MET A 160 3.40 6.65 19.50
C MET A 160 3.69 6.58 21.00
N HIS A 161 4.74 7.28 21.43
CA HIS A 161 5.04 7.47 22.83
C HIS A 161 4.18 8.58 23.40
N VAL A 162 3.55 8.28 24.53
CA VAL A 162 2.75 9.20 25.34
C VAL A 162 3.49 9.33 26.67
N ILE A 163 4.24 10.41 26.82
CA ILE A 163 5.05 10.68 28.01
C ILE A 163 4.31 11.68 28.87
N ARG A 164 4.07 11.35 30.14
CA ARG A 164 3.43 12.24 31.11
C ARG A 164 4.51 12.89 31.98
N GLU A 165 4.72 14.17 31.76
CA GLU A 165 5.62 15.00 32.55
C GLU A 165 4.88 15.64 33.72
N LYS A 166 5.50 15.68 34.91
CA LYS A 166 4.92 16.34 36.09
C LYS A 166 4.84 17.86 35.91
N ASN A 167 5.88 18.45 35.30
CA ASN A 167 6.02 19.88 35.03
C ASN A 167 6.65 20.07 33.63
N LEU A 168 6.19 21.06 32.85
CA LEU A 168 6.89 21.49 31.63
C LEU A 168 7.65 22.79 31.86
N ASN A 169 8.92 22.84 31.43
CA ASN A 169 9.65 24.09 31.34
C ASN A 169 9.19 24.89 30.11
N PHE A 170 8.09 25.63 30.24
CA PHE A 170 7.50 26.41 29.14
C PHE A 170 8.47 27.36 28.41
N SER A 171 9.60 27.75 29.02
CA SER A 171 10.61 28.58 28.37
C SER A 171 11.30 27.89 27.17
N GLU A 172 11.40 26.55 27.19
CA GLU A 172 11.94 25.73 26.10
C GLU A 172 10.96 25.60 24.92
N TRP A 173 9.68 25.80 25.17
CA TRP A 173 8.58 25.55 24.22
C TRP A 173 7.90 26.83 23.71
N LYS A 174 8.41 28.02 24.09
CA LYS A 174 7.85 29.34 23.75
C LYS A 174 7.67 29.58 22.24
N ASP A 175 8.52 28.96 21.41
CA ASP A 175 8.55 29.13 19.95
C ASP A 175 7.71 28.06 19.22
N TRP A 176 7.02 27.17 19.96
CA TRP A 176 6.20 26.09 19.42
C TRP A 176 4.71 26.44 19.48
N ASN A 177 3.98 26.09 18.41
CA ASN A 177 2.53 26.13 18.39
C ASN A 177 1.96 24.74 18.71
N PHE A 178 1.11 24.67 19.73
CA PHE A 178 0.45 23.45 20.20
C PHE A 178 -0.96 23.38 19.64
N SER A 179 -1.36 22.18 19.19
CA SER A 179 -2.75 21.94 18.74
C SER A 179 -3.75 21.81 19.89
N ASP A 180 -3.25 21.58 21.12
CA ASP A 180 -4.07 21.60 22.33
C ASP A 180 -4.25 23.05 22.81
N PRO A 181 -5.47 23.58 22.85
CA PRO A 181 -5.73 24.97 23.22
C PRO A 181 -5.43 25.27 24.69
N THR A 182 -5.43 24.27 25.57
CA THR A 182 -5.12 24.42 27.00
C THR A 182 -3.62 24.61 27.19
N LEU A 183 -2.78 23.80 26.53
CA LEU A 183 -1.32 24.03 26.45
C LEU A 183 -0.97 25.35 25.76
N GLN A 184 -1.58 25.64 24.60
CA GLN A 184 -1.31 26.86 23.86
C GLN A 184 -1.69 28.12 24.66
N GLY A 185 -2.80 28.05 25.40
CA GLY A 185 -3.24 29.11 26.30
C GLY A 185 -2.31 29.33 27.49
N MET A 186 -1.60 28.31 27.98
CA MET A 186 -0.59 28.48 29.04
C MET A 186 0.65 29.23 28.53
N LEU A 187 1.11 28.95 27.31
CA LEU A 187 2.26 29.65 26.71
C LEU A 187 2.00 31.14 26.49
N TRP A 188 0.77 31.51 26.11
CA TRP A 188 0.39 32.91 25.91
C TRP A 188 0.09 33.65 27.23
N ASN A 189 -0.34 32.96 28.29
CA ASN A 189 -0.73 33.58 29.56
C ASN A 189 0.31 33.35 30.67
N GLN A 190 1.39 34.15 30.63
CA GLN A 190 2.45 34.17 31.64
C GLN A 190 1.91 34.58 33.03
N GLY A 191 1.42 33.62 33.81
CA GLY A 191 0.92 33.86 35.18
C GLY A 191 0.05 32.76 35.79
N LYS A 192 -0.51 31.84 34.98
CA LYS A 192 -1.23 30.66 35.51
C LYS A 192 -0.33 29.43 35.45
N VAL A 193 0.26 29.06 36.59
CA VAL A 193 0.90 27.76 36.78
C VAL A 193 -0.21 26.70 36.91
N ASN A 194 -0.65 26.16 35.77
CA ASN A 194 -1.53 24.99 35.77
C ASN A 194 -0.66 23.74 35.96
N THR A 195 -1.18 22.75 36.71
CA THR A 195 -0.47 21.50 37.04
C THR A 195 -1.01 20.31 36.25
N GLY A 196 -1.79 20.55 35.20
CA GLY A 196 -2.45 19.51 34.42
C GLY A 196 -3.04 19.99 33.09
N MET A 197 -3.51 19.03 32.29
CA MET A 197 -4.17 19.23 31.00
C MET A 197 -5.68 18.94 31.07
N THR A 198 -6.45 19.49 30.13
CA THR A 198 -7.87 19.18 29.95
C THR A 198 -8.10 17.70 29.70
N ASP A 199 -8.98 17.06 30.49
CA ASP A 199 -9.56 15.78 30.08
C ASP A 199 -10.59 16.02 28.97
N TRP A 200 -10.17 15.81 27.72
CA TRP A 200 -11.02 15.91 26.54
C TRP A 200 -12.17 14.89 26.50
N LEU A 201 -12.17 13.85 27.34
CA LEU A 201 -13.29 12.90 27.46
C LEU A 201 -14.40 13.42 28.38
N SER A 202 -14.06 14.19 29.42
CA SER A 202 -15.00 14.89 30.30
C SER A 202 -15.64 16.14 29.67
N ALA A 203 -14.99 16.68 28.62
CA ALA A 203 -15.23 18.03 28.11
C ALA A 203 -16.65 18.26 27.55
N LYS A 204 -17.29 19.34 28.01
CA LYS A 204 -18.65 19.76 27.62
C LYS A 204 -18.64 21.21 27.12
N TRP A 205 -19.36 21.45 26.03
CA TRP A 205 -19.55 22.79 25.47
C TRP A 205 -20.66 23.54 26.21
N MET A 206 -20.30 24.59 26.94
CA MET A 206 -21.19 25.41 27.78
C MET A 206 -21.37 26.81 27.18
N GLY A 207 -21.81 26.89 25.91
CA GLY A 207 -22.11 28.15 25.23
C GLY A 207 -20.87 28.85 24.67
N ASP A 208 -20.15 29.60 25.51
CA ASP A 208 -18.91 30.33 25.15
C ASP A 208 -17.63 29.63 25.65
N LYS A 209 -17.76 28.63 26.53
CA LYS A 209 -16.65 27.97 27.24
C LYS A 209 -16.74 26.45 27.18
N ILE A 210 -15.56 25.82 27.23
CA ILE A 210 -15.43 24.38 27.49
C ILE A 210 -15.31 24.20 29.00
N SER A 211 -16.15 23.34 29.57
CA SER A 211 -16.02 22.85 30.95
C SER A 211 -15.51 21.42 30.91
N SER A 212 -14.45 21.11 31.64
CA SER A 212 -13.79 19.80 31.68
C SER A 212 -13.11 19.58 33.01
N ASP A 213 -12.94 18.32 33.38
CA ASP A 213 -12.00 17.90 34.42
C ASP A 213 -10.55 18.15 33.95
N ILE A 214 -9.60 18.15 34.89
CA ILE A 214 -8.17 18.34 34.64
C ILE A 214 -7.41 17.08 35.05
N VAL A 215 -6.66 16.49 34.11
CA VAL A 215 -5.72 15.39 34.39
C VAL A 215 -4.39 15.99 34.85
N PRO A 216 -3.83 15.60 36.01
CA PRO A 216 -2.55 16.12 36.47
C PRO A 216 -1.40 15.75 35.52
N GLY A 217 -0.41 16.64 35.40
CA GLY A 217 0.73 16.49 34.49
C GLY A 217 0.40 16.82 33.03
N PHE A 218 1.43 16.73 32.18
CA PHE A 218 1.42 17.14 30.80
C PHE A 218 1.75 15.97 29.87
N PHE A 219 0.88 15.69 28.91
CA PHE A 219 1.02 14.56 27.99
C PHE A 219 1.69 14.99 26.68
N LEU A 220 2.96 14.63 26.54
CA LEU A 220 3.75 14.82 25.32
C LEU A 220 3.60 13.60 24.41
N ASN A 221 3.26 13.84 23.15
CA ASN A 221 3.08 12.78 22.14
C ASN A 221 4.15 12.87 21.06
N LEU A 222 4.98 11.84 20.93
CA LEU A 222 5.95 11.70 19.84
C LEU A 222 5.80 10.34 19.14
N PHE A 223 6.39 10.20 17.96
CA PHE A 223 6.42 8.93 17.22
C PHE A 223 7.86 8.46 17.08
N THR A 224 8.13 7.18 17.31
CA THR A 224 9.44 6.53 17.06
C THR A 224 9.88 6.76 15.62
N GLU A 225 8.94 6.65 14.67
CA GLU A 225 9.21 6.86 13.25
C GLU A 225 7.98 7.43 12.53
N LYS A 226 8.21 8.30 11.56
CA LYS A 226 7.19 8.73 10.59
C LYS A 226 7.69 8.48 9.18
N ASP A 227 6.86 7.88 8.34
CA ASP A 227 7.17 7.66 6.93
C ASP A 227 5.94 7.81 6.02
N TRP A 228 6.18 7.68 4.72
CA TRP A 228 5.17 7.76 3.66
C TRP A 228 5.13 6.50 2.77
N ASN A 229 6.00 5.52 3.00
CA ASN A 229 6.25 4.40 2.08
C ASN A 229 5.89 3.03 2.69
N THR A 230 5.79 2.92 4.01
CA THR A 230 5.40 1.68 4.68
C THR A 230 3.91 1.43 4.49
N MET A 231 3.61 0.37 3.75
CA MET A 231 2.25 -0.09 3.48
C MET A 231 2.23 -1.60 3.71
N ILE A 232 2.01 -1.97 4.97
CA ILE A 232 1.79 -3.35 5.43
C ILE A 232 0.46 -3.85 4.85
N LEU A 233 0.39 -5.13 4.45
CA LEU A 233 -0.82 -5.76 3.97
C LEU A 233 -1.51 -6.56 5.09
N GLY A 234 -2.84 -6.55 5.06
CA GLY A 234 -3.70 -7.36 5.91
C GLY A 234 -5.07 -7.52 5.27
N LYS A 235 -5.96 -8.31 5.89
CA LYS A 235 -7.35 -8.46 5.45
C LYS A 235 -8.21 -7.38 6.10
N ASN A 236 -9.04 -6.72 5.31
CA ASN A 236 -10.10 -5.84 5.80
C ASN A 236 -11.39 -6.62 6.13
N GLN A 237 -12.42 -5.91 6.59
CA GLN A 237 -13.73 -6.47 6.96
C GLN A 237 -14.45 -7.21 5.82
N ARG A 238 -14.03 -7.02 4.56
CA ARG A 238 -14.57 -7.73 3.38
C ARG A 238 -13.74 -8.95 2.98
N GLY A 239 -12.71 -9.30 3.73
CA GLY A 239 -11.77 -10.36 3.38
C GLY A 239 -10.85 -10.03 2.19
N LYS A 240 -10.74 -8.77 1.75
CA LYS A 240 -9.78 -8.34 0.73
C LYS A 240 -8.47 -7.86 1.38
N TYR A 241 -7.35 -8.08 0.71
CA TYR A 241 -6.04 -7.53 1.04
C TYR A 241 -6.06 -6.01 0.89
N SER A 242 -5.71 -5.33 1.97
CA SER A 242 -5.80 -3.89 2.16
C SER A 242 -4.52 -3.38 2.83
N ILE A 243 -4.26 -2.09 2.72
CA ILE A 243 -3.16 -1.44 3.42
C ILE A 243 -3.55 -1.31 4.90
N MET A 244 -2.68 -1.75 5.81
CA MET A 244 -2.83 -1.59 7.24
C MET A 244 -2.03 -0.37 7.71
N LYS A 245 -2.62 0.47 8.55
CA LYS A 245 -2.02 1.68 9.11
C LYS A 245 -2.12 1.68 10.64
N PRO A 246 -1.10 2.12 11.40
CA PRO A 246 -1.18 2.26 12.85
C PRO A 246 -2.29 3.24 13.26
N ARG A 247 -3.14 2.82 14.20
CA ARG A 247 -4.13 3.67 14.89
C ARG A 247 -3.57 4.21 16.20
N TYR A 248 -2.34 4.72 16.13
CA TYR A 248 -1.47 5.00 17.27
C TYR A 248 -1.10 3.70 18.02
N GLN A 249 0.16 3.31 17.91
CA GLN A 249 0.73 2.19 18.67
C GLN A 249 1.20 2.74 20.00
N TYR A 250 0.39 2.65 21.04
CA TYR A 250 0.62 3.40 22.28
C TYR A 250 1.74 2.80 23.15
N PHE A 251 2.67 3.68 23.53
CA PHE A 251 3.77 3.44 24.46
C PHE A 251 3.68 4.48 25.57
N PHE A 252 3.22 4.12 26.76
CA PHE A 252 2.98 5.05 27.86
C PHE A 252 4.18 5.12 28.79
N SER A 253 4.64 6.32 29.10
CA SER A 253 5.66 6.54 30.13
C SER A 253 5.12 7.55 31.14
N ASP A 254 5.18 7.23 32.43
CA ASP A 254 4.66 8.08 33.52
C ASP A 254 5.77 8.30 34.56
N TYR A 255 5.65 9.33 35.40
CA TYR A 255 6.61 9.56 36.48
C TYR A 255 6.34 8.62 37.66
N SER A 256 7.38 8.30 38.44
CA SER A 256 7.21 7.60 39.72
C SER A 256 6.56 8.53 40.74
N GLU A 257 5.63 8.01 41.56
CA GLU A 257 5.01 8.79 42.64
C GLU A 257 6.05 9.21 43.71
N ASP A 258 7.09 8.40 43.90
CA ASP A 258 8.20 8.63 44.84
C ASP A 258 9.28 9.60 44.29
N GLY A 259 8.88 10.86 44.08
CA GLY A 259 9.71 12.06 44.28
C GLY A 259 10.92 12.33 43.36
N ASP A 260 11.89 11.41 43.29
CA ASP A 260 13.29 11.65 42.88
C ASP A 260 13.90 10.55 41.97
N ARG A 261 13.10 9.63 41.43
CA ARG A 261 13.59 8.60 40.48
C ARG A 261 12.84 8.57 39.15
N ALA A 262 13.57 8.05 38.16
CA ALA A 262 13.29 8.15 36.74
C ALA A 262 11.88 7.69 36.32
N ILE A 263 11.47 8.20 35.16
CA ILE A 263 10.30 7.79 34.38
C ILE A 263 10.12 6.26 34.44
N LYS A 264 8.91 5.82 34.81
CA LYS A 264 8.50 4.42 34.80
C LYS A 264 8.73 3.84 33.40
N ASN A 265 9.31 2.63 33.33
CA ASN A 265 9.59 1.94 32.07
C ASN A 265 8.39 2.03 31.11
N THR A 266 8.67 2.29 29.83
CA THR A 266 7.63 2.54 28.83
C THR A 266 6.72 1.32 28.63
N GLU A 267 5.46 1.46 29.04
CA GLU A 267 4.46 0.39 29.07
C GLU A 267 3.57 0.36 27.82
N VAL A 268 3.26 -0.83 27.33
CA VAL A 268 2.21 -1.07 26.34
C VAL A 268 0.98 -1.60 27.07
N ARG A 269 -0.11 -0.83 27.04
CA ARG A 269 -1.37 -1.25 27.66
C ARG A 269 -1.98 -2.44 26.93
N LEU A 270 -2.57 -3.37 27.65
CA LEU A 270 -3.38 -4.45 27.06
C LEU A 270 -4.82 -3.97 26.78
N THR A 271 -5.43 -4.56 25.77
CA THR A 271 -6.86 -4.41 25.45
C THR A 271 -7.70 -5.28 26.38
N ARG A 272 -9.04 -5.11 26.38
CA ARG A 272 -9.96 -5.95 27.18
C ARG A 272 -9.88 -7.45 26.86
N ASN A 273 -9.31 -7.82 25.72
CA ASN A 273 -9.13 -9.21 25.29
C ASN A 273 -7.64 -9.61 25.38
N GLU A 274 -6.89 -8.99 26.29
CA GLU A 274 -5.48 -9.27 26.65
C GLU A 274 -4.45 -9.08 25.51
N LYS A 275 -4.88 -8.67 24.31
CA LYS A 275 -3.99 -8.32 23.19
C LYS A 275 -3.33 -6.95 23.39
N PRO A 276 -2.12 -6.68 22.82
CA PRO A 276 -1.41 -5.41 22.99
C PRO A 276 -2.18 -4.20 22.43
N GLY A 277 -2.03 -3.04 23.04
CA GLY A 277 -2.50 -1.72 22.57
C GLY A 277 -1.75 -1.17 21.35
N LEU A 278 -1.03 -2.03 20.64
CA LEU A 278 -0.29 -1.75 19.41
C LEU A 278 -1.25 -1.99 18.23
N ILE A 279 -2.11 -1.01 17.97
CA ILE A 279 -3.27 -1.19 17.08
C ILE A 279 -2.97 -0.72 15.66
N LEU A 280 -3.32 -1.54 14.67
CA LEU A 280 -3.44 -1.16 13.26
C LEU A 280 -4.90 -1.29 12.78
N LEU A 281 -5.28 -0.52 11.76
CA LEU A 281 -6.57 -0.69 11.05
C LEU A 281 -6.36 -0.79 9.54
N PRO A 282 -7.28 -1.42 8.79
CA PRO A 282 -7.37 -1.25 7.35
C PRO A 282 -7.55 0.23 6.98
N HIS A 283 -6.84 0.69 5.95
CA HIS A 283 -6.77 2.08 5.56
C HIS A 283 -6.82 2.26 4.04
N THR A 284 -7.57 3.25 3.60
CA THR A 284 -7.67 3.71 2.20
C THR A 284 -6.94 5.05 2.08
N PRO A 285 -5.69 5.08 1.57
CA PRO A 285 -4.98 6.34 1.35
C PRO A 285 -5.63 7.16 0.22
N HIS A 286 -5.79 8.46 0.45
CA HIS A 286 -6.24 9.43 -0.56
C HIS A 286 -5.03 9.91 -1.37
N THR A 287 -4.37 8.96 -2.06
CA THR A 287 -3.09 9.14 -2.76
C THR A 287 -3.07 8.38 -4.09
N ILE A 288 -4.26 8.16 -4.66
CA ILE A 288 -4.51 7.27 -5.79
C ILE A 288 -3.88 7.83 -7.07
N ARG A 289 -3.09 7.02 -7.77
CA ARG A 289 -2.47 7.34 -9.07
C ARG A 289 -2.76 6.25 -10.11
N THR A 290 -2.56 6.59 -11.38
CA THR A 290 -2.56 5.58 -12.47
C THR A 290 -1.27 4.78 -12.56
N SER A 291 -0.16 5.32 -12.04
CA SER A 291 1.06 4.55 -11.76
C SER A 291 0.85 3.76 -10.47
N VAL A 292 1.04 2.44 -10.56
CA VAL A 292 0.88 1.50 -9.44
C VAL A 292 2.22 1.14 -8.81
N ARG A 293 2.15 0.51 -7.64
CA ARG A 293 3.30 -0.11 -6.97
C ARG A 293 3.85 -1.27 -7.83
N PRO A 294 5.17 -1.49 -7.89
CA PRO A 294 5.75 -2.65 -8.60
C PRO A 294 5.41 -3.96 -7.86
N CYS A 295 5.44 -5.09 -8.56
CA CYS A 295 5.10 -6.41 -8.00
C CYS A 295 5.96 -6.75 -6.77
N GLU A 296 7.24 -6.39 -6.80
CA GLU A 296 8.22 -6.56 -5.72
C GLU A 296 7.80 -5.85 -4.43
N SER A 297 7.01 -4.77 -4.52
CA SER A 297 6.50 -4.04 -3.36
C SER A 297 5.56 -4.87 -2.48
N CYS A 298 5.08 -6.02 -2.95
CA CYS A 298 4.26 -6.97 -2.19
C CYS A 298 4.89 -8.37 -2.16
N HIS A 299 5.39 -8.84 -3.31
CA HIS A 299 5.94 -10.19 -3.48
C HIS A 299 7.41 -10.34 -3.02
N ASP A 300 8.11 -9.24 -2.71
CA ASP A 300 9.53 -9.23 -2.35
C ASP A 300 9.83 -8.25 -1.19
N SER A 301 8.84 -8.02 -0.33
CA SER A 301 8.88 -7.02 0.73
C SER A 301 8.38 -7.61 2.06
N GLU A 302 9.32 -8.04 2.91
CA GLU A 302 9.03 -8.57 4.26
C GLU A 302 8.22 -7.55 5.09
N ILE A 303 8.56 -6.26 4.99
CA ILE A 303 7.82 -5.15 5.63
C ILE A 303 6.37 -5.12 5.15
N SER A 304 6.11 -5.23 3.83
CA SER A 304 4.73 -5.24 3.33
C SER A 304 3.95 -6.50 3.69
N LEU A 305 4.62 -7.59 4.06
CA LEU A 305 4.00 -8.78 4.63
C LEU A 305 3.81 -8.70 6.16
N GLY A 306 4.30 -7.63 6.79
CA GLY A 306 4.20 -7.39 8.23
C GLY A 306 5.30 -8.06 9.06
N LEU A 307 6.34 -8.61 8.42
CA LEU A 307 7.41 -9.39 9.05
C LEU A 307 8.57 -8.54 9.59
N GLY A 308 8.44 -7.20 9.54
CA GLY A 308 9.48 -6.26 9.97
C GLY A 308 10.54 -5.97 8.91
N ASP A 309 11.52 -5.13 9.26
CA ASP A 309 12.72 -4.91 8.44
C ASP A 309 13.68 -6.10 8.61
N PRO A 310 14.03 -6.82 7.52
CA PRO A 310 14.93 -7.97 7.58
C PRO A 310 16.38 -7.62 7.95
N LYS A 311 16.75 -6.34 8.01
CA LYS A 311 18.07 -5.86 8.47
C LYS A 311 18.17 -5.68 9.98
N ARG A 312 17.06 -5.85 10.71
CA ARG A 312 16.98 -5.72 12.17
C ARG A 312 16.59 -7.06 12.78
N ASN A 313 16.85 -7.23 14.08
CA ASN A 313 16.32 -8.37 14.83
C ASN A 313 14.78 -8.39 14.74
N ILE A 314 14.21 -9.59 14.68
CA ILE A 314 12.77 -9.81 14.55
C ILE A 314 12.30 -10.74 15.65
N ILE A 315 11.09 -10.48 16.17
CA ILE A 315 10.40 -11.40 17.06
C ILE A 315 10.10 -12.69 16.27
N VAL A 316 10.71 -13.80 16.69
CA VAL A 316 10.49 -15.13 16.10
C VAL A 316 9.42 -15.93 16.83
N ASP A 317 9.34 -15.76 18.15
CA ASP A 317 8.34 -16.40 19.01
C ASP A 317 7.37 -15.35 19.56
N SER A 318 6.08 -15.60 19.32
CA SER A 318 4.99 -14.78 19.84
C SER A 318 4.72 -15.05 21.32
N GLU A 319 4.95 -16.27 21.82
CA GLU A 319 4.64 -16.64 23.19
C GLU A 319 5.59 -15.94 24.18
N SER A 320 6.90 -16.00 23.93
CA SER A 320 7.90 -15.23 24.67
C SER A 320 7.65 -13.71 24.61
N PHE A 321 7.24 -13.17 23.44
CA PHE A 321 6.86 -11.76 23.32
C PHE A 321 5.67 -11.40 24.24
N PHE A 322 4.63 -12.24 24.28
CA PHE A 322 3.47 -12.00 25.14
C PHE A 322 3.77 -12.22 26.63
N SER A 323 4.60 -13.21 27.00
CA SER A 323 5.06 -13.41 28.38
C SER A 323 5.79 -12.16 28.89
N ILE A 324 6.81 -11.67 28.16
CA ILE A 324 7.55 -10.46 28.51
C ILE A 324 6.61 -9.26 28.65
N LEU A 325 5.69 -9.07 27.69
CA LEU A 325 4.73 -7.97 27.73
C LEU A 325 3.76 -8.05 28.91
N THR A 326 3.27 -9.24 29.25
CA THR A 326 2.27 -9.43 30.31
C THR A 326 2.91 -9.37 31.70
N GLU A 327 4.15 -9.85 31.85
CA GLU A 327 4.91 -9.83 33.10
C GLU A 327 5.52 -8.46 33.42
N THR A 328 6.02 -7.74 32.41
CA THR A 328 6.77 -6.48 32.61
C THR A 328 6.02 -5.23 32.20
N GLY A 329 4.94 -5.36 31.42
CA GLY A 329 4.29 -4.25 30.73
C GLY A 329 5.07 -3.69 29.52
N THR A 330 6.30 -4.15 29.26
CA THR A 330 7.21 -3.59 28.24
C THR A 330 7.32 -4.49 27.00
N VAL A 331 7.80 -3.94 25.88
CA VAL A 331 8.15 -4.75 24.70
C VAL A 331 9.62 -5.17 24.73
N PRO A 332 9.98 -6.35 24.19
CA PRO A 332 11.37 -6.75 23.98
C PRO A 332 12.18 -5.71 23.18
N SER A 333 13.50 -5.64 23.40
CA SER A 333 14.38 -4.64 22.78
C SER A 333 14.58 -4.83 21.27
N ASP A 334 14.30 -6.02 20.75
CA ASP A 334 14.25 -6.35 19.33
C ASP A 334 12.88 -6.10 18.67
N PHE A 335 11.86 -5.68 19.44
CA PHE A 335 10.56 -5.34 18.88
C PHE A 335 10.65 -4.23 17.82
N GLN A 336 10.01 -4.47 16.68
CA GLN A 336 9.85 -3.46 15.64
C GLN A 336 8.40 -3.02 15.53
N THR A 337 8.16 -1.71 15.58
CA THR A 337 6.84 -1.09 15.36
C THR A 337 6.19 -1.51 14.02
N LYS A 338 7.00 -1.84 13.02
CA LYS A 338 6.58 -2.33 11.69
C LYS A 338 6.48 -3.85 11.56
N GLN A 339 6.91 -4.61 12.56
CA GLN A 339 6.66 -6.04 12.63
C GLN A 339 5.34 -6.28 13.37
N VAL A 340 4.35 -6.81 12.66
CA VAL A 340 3.01 -7.10 13.19
C VAL A 340 2.75 -8.60 13.35
N ILE A 341 3.60 -9.43 12.75
CA ILE A 341 3.44 -10.89 12.70
C ILE A 341 4.80 -11.61 12.68
N THR A 342 4.85 -12.83 13.19
CA THR A 342 6.00 -13.75 13.04
C THR A 342 5.95 -14.48 11.68
N LYS A 343 7.05 -15.15 11.30
CA LYS A 343 7.11 -15.96 10.06
C LYS A 343 6.14 -17.14 10.08
N GLN A 344 5.77 -17.61 11.27
CA GLN A 344 4.82 -18.67 11.56
C GLN A 344 3.36 -18.21 11.44
N GLY A 345 3.12 -16.93 11.18
CA GLY A 345 1.76 -16.38 11.06
C GLY A 345 1.11 -15.99 12.39
N ASN A 346 1.87 -15.93 13.48
CA ASN A 346 1.35 -15.53 14.79
C ASN A 346 1.40 -13.99 14.92
N PRO A 347 0.27 -13.31 15.16
CA PRO A 347 0.25 -11.86 15.30
C PRO A 347 0.86 -11.42 16.63
N ILE A 348 1.73 -10.41 16.60
CA ILE A 348 2.34 -9.79 17.79
C ILE A 348 1.82 -8.36 18.04
N GLN A 349 0.87 -7.92 17.21
CA GLN A 349 0.15 -6.66 17.34
C GLN A 349 -1.36 -6.89 17.15
N THR A 350 -2.16 -5.84 17.31
CA THR A 350 -3.63 -5.93 17.32
C THR A 350 -4.23 -5.25 16.09
N THR A 351 -5.32 -5.82 15.56
CA THR A 351 -6.12 -5.16 14.52
C THR A 351 -7.38 -4.56 15.13
N TYR A 352 -7.72 -3.32 14.76
CA TYR A 352 -8.99 -2.73 15.15
C TYR A 352 -10.14 -3.45 14.45
N GLN A 353 -11.21 -3.78 15.20
CA GLN A 353 -12.18 -4.83 14.86
C GLN A 353 -11.51 -6.19 14.60
N ASN A 354 -10.84 -6.74 15.62
CA ASN A 354 -10.13 -8.04 15.63
C ASN A 354 -10.87 -9.23 14.99
N ASN A 355 -12.20 -9.20 14.91
CA ASN A 355 -13.03 -10.29 14.36
C ASN A 355 -13.32 -10.11 12.86
N GLN A 356 -13.02 -8.95 12.28
CA GLN A 356 -13.34 -8.59 10.90
C GLN A 356 -12.08 -8.25 10.09
N ALA A 357 -11.11 -7.56 10.70
CA ALA A 357 -9.79 -7.31 10.11
C ALA A 357 -8.73 -8.21 10.75
N ARG A 358 -7.71 -8.62 9.99
CA ARG A 358 -6.56 -9.39 10.50
C ARG A 358 -5.29 -9.12 9.70
N PHE A 359 -4.12 -9.44 10.26
CA PHE A 359 -2.90 -9.57 9.47
C PHE A 359 -2.96 -10.81 8.56
N LEU A 360 -1.98 -10.97 7.68
CA LEU A 360 -1.82 -12.18 6.86
C LEU A 360 -1.68 -13.43 7.74
N ASN A 361 -1.80 -14.63 7.19
CA ASN A 361 -1.36 -15.86 7.86
C ASN A 361 -0.11 -16.46 7.17
N ALA A 362 0.47 -17.53 7.72
CA ALA A 362 1.67 -18.15 7.16
C ALA A 362 1.48 -18.63 5.70
N GLU A 363 0.33 -19.19 5.38
CA GLU A 363 -0.01 -19.67 4.03
C GLU A 363 -0.09 -18.51 3.02
N GLU A 364 -0.75 -17.40 3.39
CA GLU A 364 -0.86 -16.19 2.58
C GLU A 364 0.52 -15.55 2.38
N ILE A 365 1.36 -15.48 3.43
CA ILE A 365 2.74 -15.01 3.36
C ILE A 365 3.56 -15.88 2.39
N ALA A 366 3.51 -17.21 2.54
CA ALA A 366 4.22 -18.13 1.66
C ALA A 366 3.73 -18.04 0.20
N ALA A 367 2.41 -17.95 -0.01
CA ALA A 367 1.81 -17.82 -1.33
C ALA A 367 2.17 -16.50 -2.03
N ILE A 368 2.22 -15.37 -1.29
CA ILE A 368 2.63 -14.08 -1.85
C ILE A 368 4.13 -14.08 -2.17
N LYS A 369 4.98 -14.70 -1.34
CA LYS A 369 6.44 -14.81 -1.60
C LYS A 369 6.81 -15.80 -2.71
N ASN A 370 5.89 -16.69 -3.11
CA ASN A 370 6.16 -17.70 -4.13
C ASN A 370 6.29 -17.08 -5.54
N LYS A 371 7.54 -16.92 -6.00
CA LYS A 371 7.89 -16.45 -7.35
C LYS A 371 7.73 -17.59 -8.39
N SER A 372 6.52 -18.12 -8.51
CA SER A 372 6.13 -19.17 -9.46
C SER A 372 6.34 -18.75 -10.93
N ASP A 373 6.32 -19.72 -11.86
CA ASP A 373 6.48 -19.39 -13.29
C ASP A 373 5.34 -18.51 -13.83
N THR A 374 4.12 -18.67 -13.30
CA THR A 374 2.99 -17.76 -13.53
C THR A 374 3.32 -16.33 -13.06
N TYR A 375 3.94 -16.16 -11.89
CA TYR A 375 4.42 -14.85 -11.44
C TYR A 375 5.50 -14.29 -12.37
N LYS A 376 6.50 -15.09 -12.76
CA LYS A 376 7.57 -14.69 -13.69
C LYS A 376 7.00 -14.24 -15.04
N ALA A 377 6.03 -14.97 -15.59
CA ALA A 377 5.34 -14.64 -16.83
C ALA A 377 4.59 -13.30 -16.74
N PHE A 378 3.76 -13.10 -15.72
CA PHE A 378 3.07 -11.81 -15.52
C PHE A 378 4.06 -10.66 -15.27
N ARG A 379 5.14 -10.88 -14.52
CA ARG A 379 6.16 -9.85 -14.27
C ARG A 379 6.93 -9.48 -15.55
N TYR A 380 7.26 -10.47 -16.38
CA TYR A 380 7.84 -10.23 -17.72
C TYR A 380 6.91 -9.42 -18.62
N MET A 381 5.61 -9.77 -18.66
CA MET A 381 4.61 -9.02 -19.43
C MET A 381 4.48 -7.57 -18.95
N ASP A 382 4.50 -7.34 -17.63
CA ASP A 382 4.45 -6.01 -17.02
C ASP A 382 5.71 -5.17 -17.37
N LEU A 383 6.92 -5.73 -17.22
CA LEU A 383 8.16 -5.08 -17.65
C LEU A 383 8.16 -4.71 -19.15
N LYS A 384 7.68 -5.62 -20.00
CA LYS A 384 7.52 -5.39 -21.45
C LYS A 384 6.53 -4.26 -21.73
N ALA A 385 5.40 -4.22 -21.01
CA ALA A 385 4.40 -3.16 -21.16
C ALA A 385 4.92 -1.79 -20.69
N GLN A 386 5.73 -1.75 -19.64
CA GLN A 386 6.38 -0.54 -19.12
C GLN A 386 7.59 -0.08 -19.97
N ARG A 387 7.98 -0.82 -21.02
CA ARG A 387 9.17 -0.58 -21.86
C ARG A 387 10.49 -0.54 -21.07
N PHE A 388 10.57 -1.25 -19.94
CA PHE A 388 11.82 -1.37 -19.18
C PHE A 388 12.92 -2.01 -20.06
N PRO A 389 14.20 -1.60 -19.95
CA PRO A 389 15.21 -1.92 -20.97
C PRO A 389 15.39 -3.40 -21.30
N ARG A 390 15.64 -3.64 -22.59
CA ARG A 390 15.56 -4.92 -23.31
C ARG A 390 16.64 -5.97 -22.97
N LEU A 391 16.99 -6.17 -21.70
CA LEU A 391 17.83 -7.32 -21.32
C LEU A 391 17.12 -8.66 -21.58
N LEU A 392 15.80 -8.70 -21.40
CA LEU A 392 14.95 -9.90 -21.59
C LEU A 392 14.19 -9.94 -22.94
N ALA A 393 14.46 -9.00 -23.85
CA ALA A 393 13.76 -8.89 -25.13
C ALA A 393 14.73 -9.08 -26.31
N ARG A 394 15.54 -10.13 -26.22
CA ARG A 394 16.40 -10.63 -27.30
C ARG A 394 16.08 -12.10 -27.53
N GLU A 395 15.69 -12.44 -28.75
CA GLU A 395 15.41 -13.83 -29.17
C GLU A 395 16.69 -14.68 -29.28
N LYS A 396 17.87 -14.04 -29.24
CA LYS A 396 19.19 -14.66 -29.17
C LYS A 396 20.13 -13.80 -28.33
N TYR A 397 20.86 -14.41 -27.39
CA TYR A 397 21.95 -13.71 -26.70
C TYR A 397 23.16 -13.52 -27.64
N PRO A 398 23.88 -12.39 -27.56
CA PRO A 398 25.13 -12.21 -28.30
C PRO A 398 26.21 -13.23 -27.92
N PHE A 399 26.18 -13.71 -26.66
CA PHE A 399 27.05 -14.78 -26.20
C PHE A 399 26.69 -16.10 -26.87
N ASP A 400 25.42 -16.51 -26.90
CA ASP A 400 24.96 -17.73 -27.60
C ASP A 400 25.26 -17.71 -29.10
N GLN A 401 25.10 -16.55 -29.75
CA GLN A 401 25.42 -16.42 -31.17
C GLN A 401 26.93 -16.47 -31.41
N ARG A 402 27.77 -15.90 -30.52
CA ARG A 402 29.23 -16.10 -30.55
C ARG A 402 29.61 -17.55 -30.24
N HIS A 403 28.96 -18.19 -29.27
CA HIS A 403 29.22 -19.57 -28.88
C HIS A 403 28.89 -20.52 -30.03
N LYS A 404 27.70 -20.43 -30.64
CA LYS A 404 27.34 -21.21 -31.83
C LYS A 404 28.23 -20.93 -33.03
N ASN A 405 28.61 -19.68 -33.27
CA ASN A 405 29.59 -19.35 -34.30
C ASN A 405 30.97 -19.96 -33.98
N ASN A 406 31.38 -19.99 -32.72
CA ASN A 406 32.64 -20.59 -32.29
C ASN A 406 32.59 -22.12 -32.36
N GLU A 407 31.48 -22.77 -31.99
CA GLU A 407 31.28 -24.22 -32.15
C GLU A 407 31.25 -24.63 -33.63
N THR A 408 30.64 -23.84 -34.51
CA THR A 408 30.64 -24.11 -35.96
C THR A 408 31.96 -23.75 -36.64
N SER A 409 32.75 -22.84 -36.08
CA SER A 409 34.10 -22.50 -36.56
C SER A 409 35.18 -23.40 -35.95
N ALA A 410 34.91 -24.01 -34.80
CA ALA A 410 35.76 -25.02 -34.20
C ALA A 410 35.71 -26.27 -35.07
N LYS A 411 36.86 -26.63 -35.63
CA LYS A 411 37.05 -27.97 -36.18
C LYS A 411 36.75 -28.98 -35.07
N LYS A 412 36.18 -30.14 -35.43
CA LYS A 412 36.07 -31.29 -34.51
C LYS A 412 37.39 -31.41 -33.74
N PRO A 413 37.37 -31.60 -32.41
CA PRO A 413 38.60 -31.77 -31.65
C PRO A 413 39.42 -32.87 -32.34
N LYS A 414 40.71 -32.59 -32.58
CA LYS A 414 41.60 -33.63 -33.06
C LYS A 414 41.48 -34.79 -32.08
N HIS A 415 41.34 -35.99 -32.61
CA HIS A 415 41.53 -37.20 -31.82
C HIS A 415 43.04 -37.31 -31.56
N GLU A 416 43.54 -36.48 -30.64
CA GLU A 416 44.78 -36.80 -29.96
C GLU A 416 44.45 -38.05 -29.12
N GLU A 417 45.19 -39.12 -29.40
CA GLU A 417 45.13 -40.35 -28.62
C GLU A 417 45.33 -39.99 -27.15
N GLU A 418 44.73 -40.76 -26.24
CA GLU A 418 44.87 -40.54 -24.80
C GLU A 418 46.35 -40.61 -24.39
N ALA A 419 46.99 -39.43 -24.35
CA ALA A 419 48.29 -39.21 -23.75
C ALA A 419 48.13 -39.32 -22.24
N LEU A 420 47.96 -40.58 -21.80
CA LEU A 420 47.90 -41.05 -20.43
C LEU A 420 48.88 -40.27 -19.56
N LEU A 421 48.43 -39.89 -18.37
CA LEU A 421 49.27 -39.40 -17.28
C LEU A 421 50.41 -40.39 -16.99
N LYS A 422 51.53 -40.22 -17.68
CA LYS A 422 52.82 -40.73 -17.23
C LYS A 422 53.39 -39.71 -16.27
N LEU A 423 53.01 -39.87 -15.01
CA LEU A 423 53.76 -39.37 -13.87
C LEU A 423 55.24 -39.68 -14.09
N ASN A 424 56.09 -38.67 -14.00
CA ASN A 424 57.49 -38.86 -13.72
C ASN A 424 57.95 -37.75 -12.77
N GLU A 425 58.76 -38.15 -11.81
CA GLU A 425 59.08 -37.36 -10.62
C GLU A 425 60.14 -36.29 -10.94
N ASN A 426 60.16 -35.22 -10.13
CA ASN A 426 61.22 -34.21 -10.03
C ASN A 426 61.45 -33.27 -11.23
N SER A 427 60.82 -32.08 -11.21
CA SER A 427 61.57 -30.81 -11.29
C SER A 427 60.76 -29.60 -10.80
N SER A 428 61.39 -28.80 -9.95
CA SER A 428 60.87 -27.52 -9.41
C SER A 428 60.93 -26.36 -10.40
N LEU A 429 60.09 -25.34 -10.18
CA LEU A 429 60.30 -23.88 -10.40
C LEU A 429 61.01 -23.38 -11.68
N VAL A 430 60.47 -22.32 -12.30
CA VAL A 430 61.16 -21.01 -12.38
C VAL A 430 60.24 -19.91 -12.94
N SER A 431 60.45 -18.69 -12.43
CA SER A 431 59.84 -17.41 -12.84
C SER A 431 60.52 -16.85 -14.10
N VAL A 432 60.00 -15.77 -14.71
CA VAL A 432 60.79 -14.56 -15.06
C VAL A 432 59.86 -13.50 -15.69
N TYR A 433 60.06 -12.25 -15.26
CA TYR A 433 59.41 -11.02 -15.75
C TYR A 433 60.38 -10.24 -16.67
N GLU A 434 59.99 -9.01 -17.06
CA GLU A 434 60.81 -7.95 -17.69
C GLU A 434 61.00 -8.04 -19.21
N ALA A 435 61.21 -6.93 -19.95
CA ALA A 435 60.81 -5.51 -19.82
C ALA A 435 61.26 -4.79 -21.12
N ASP A 436 60.66 -3.66 -21.52
CA ASP A 436 61.44 -2.49 -21.95
C ASP A 436 60.61 -1.19 -22.10
N SER A 437 61.30 -0.04 -22.20
CA SER A 437 60.73 1.32 -22.30
C SER A 437 61.65 2.31 -23.07
N SER A 438 61.26 3.59 -23.18
CA SER A 438 61.98 4.75 -23.79
C SER A 438 61.79 4.95 -25.32
N VAL A 439 61.84 6.15 -25.97
CA VAL A 439 62.33 7.52 -25.66
C VAL A 439 61.44 8.65 -26.30
N ARG A 440 61.33 9.80 -25.60
CA ARG A 440 61.15 11.28 -25.94
C ARG A 440 61.14 11.79 -27.41
N LYS A 441 60.75 13.04 -27.77
CA LYS A 441 59.83 14.14 -27.31
C LYS A 441 59.96 15.37 -28.28
N ASP A 442 59.20 16.45 -28.06
CA ASP A 442 59.23 17.82 -28.66
C ASP A 442 58.42 17.96 -29.99
N ALA A 443 57.70 19.03 -30.35
CA ALA A 443 57.19 20.28 -29.72
C ALA A 443 56.18 20.96 -30.71
N ASP A 444 55.30 21.95 -30.43
CA ASP A 444 54.58 22.47 -29.24
C ASP A 444 53.43 23.42 -29.74
N ASP A 445 52.60 23.98 -28.83
CA ASP A 445 51.54 25.04 -28.96
C ASP A 445 50.44 25.01 -30.07
N ALA A 446 49.17 24.83 -29.66
CA ALA A 446 48.09 25.85 -29.78
C ALA A 446 46.69 25.31 -29.38
N ASP A 447 45.85 26.21 -28.84
CA ASP A 447 44.49 25.96 -28.32
C ASP A 447 43.48 25.55 -29.43
N LEU A 448 42.79 24.41 -29.25
CA LEU A 448 41.64 24.01 -30.10
C LEU A 448 40.56 23.26 -29.32
N THR A 449 39.41 23.92 -29.18
CA THR A 449 38.11 23.27 -28.97
C THR A 449 37.64 22.60 -30.27
N PRO A 450 37.02 21.41 -30.24
CA PRO A 450 36.41 20.81 -31.44
C PRO A 450 34.91 21.14 -31.54
N VAL A 451 34.52 21.87 -32.58
CA VAL A 451 33.13 22.03 -33.02
C VAL A 451 32.92 21.29 -34.34
N GLU A 452 31.84 20.49 -34.36
CA GLU A 452 31.12 19.86 -35.48
C GLU A 452 31.86 19.49 -36.79
N GLY A 453 31.78 18.19 -37.11
CA GLY A 453 31.75 17.68 -38.48
C GLY A 453 30.42 16.96 -38.76
N GLN A 454 29.38 17.71 -39.18
CA GLN A 454 28.18 17.09 -39.74
C GLN A 454 28.47 16.60 -41.16
N GLU A 455 28.61 15.30 -41.37
CA GLU A 455 28.18 14.60 -42.60
C GLU A 455 28.26 13.07 -42.41
N ILE A 456 27.71 12.30 -43.36
CA ILE A 456 27.66 10.81 -43.34
C ILE A 456 26.69 10.20 -42.30
N PHE A 457 25.45 10.69 -42.23
CA PHE A 457 24.31 9.92 -41.65
C PHE A 457 23.03 9.89 -42.50
N SER A 458 23.07 10.36 -43.75
CA SER A 458 21.87 10.55 -44.60
C SER A 458 21.58 9.46 -45.65
N LYS A 459 22.42 8.41 -45.79
CA LYS A 459 22.34 7.44 -46.93
C LYS A 459 22.03 5.97 -46.61
N LEU A 460 21.56 5.64 -45.41
CA LEU A 460 21.16 4.25 -45.05
C LEU A 460 19.70 4.08 -44.59
N ASN A 461 18.89 5.13 -44.65
CA ASN A 461 17.50 5.14 -44.15
C ASN A 461 16.42 5.10 -45.27
N GLN A 462 16.72 4.43 -46.39
CA GLN A 462 15.75 4.09 -47.43
C GLN A 462 15.88 2.61 -47.81
N ASN A 463 15.05 1.75 -47.17
CA ASN A 463 14.50 0.48 -47.68
C ASN A 463 14.09 -0.56 -46.59
N TYR A 464 13.53 -0.15 -45.45
CA TYR A 464 12.77 -1.08 -44.58
C TYR A 464 11.45 -0.49 -44.10
N ARG A 465 10.46 -0.45 -45.01
CA ARG A 465 9.06 -0.17 -44.69
C ARG A 465 8.38 -1.47 -44.22
N VAL A 466 8.64 -1.89 -42.99
CA VAL A 466 7.96 -3.04 -42.38
C VAL A 466 6.76 -2.52 -41.58
N MET A 467 5.55 -2.89 -42.02
CA MET A 467 4.31 -2.65 -41.28
C MET A 467 4.37 -3.35 -39.91
N PRO A 468 3.75 -2.80 -38.85
CA PRO A 468 3.76 -3.42 -37.53
C PRO A 468 2.84 -4.66 -37.51
N ASN A 469 3.37 -5.81 -37.94
CA ASN A 469 2.73 -7.09 -37.65
C ASN A 469 2.59 -7.25 -36.14
N GLN A 470 1.42 -7.73 -35.72
CA GLN A 470 1.15 -8.06 -34.33
C GLN A 470 2.19 -9.08 -33.88
N SER A 471 3.04 -8.72 -32.90
CA SER A 471 4.02 -9.66 -32.38
C SER A 471 3.26 -10.74 -31.60
N ASP A 472 3.18 -11.94 -32.15
CA ASP A 472 2.76 -13.11 -31.40
C ASP A 472 3.59 -13.19 -30.11
N THR A 473 2.90 -13.40 -28.99
CA THR A 473 3.53 -13.55 -27.69
C THR A 473 4.53 -14.71 -27.76
N ILE A 474 5.80 -14.48 -27.41
CA ILE A 474 6.79 -15.55 -27.25
C ILE A 474 6.15 -16.58 -26.31
N LYS A 475 5.79 -17.75 -26.86
CA LYS A 475 4.84 -18.68 -26.20
C LYS A 475 5.31 -19.07 -24.81
N GLU A 476 6.61 -19.28 -24.66
CA GLU A 476 7.34 -19.62 -23.44
C GLU A 476 6.98 -18.78 -22.20
N PHE A 477 6.60 -17.50 -22.37
CA PHE A 477 6.21 -16.61 -21.27
C PHE A 477 4.72 -16.26 -21.25
N SER A 478 3.87 -17.07 -21.89
CA SER A 478 2.42 -16.93 -21.77
C SER A 478 1.93 -17.51 -20.44
N PRO A 479 1.21 -16.76 -19.58
CA PRO A 479 0.61 -17.30 -18.36
C PRO A 479 -0.33 -18.49 -18.59
N ASP A 480 -0.89 -18.62 -19.79
CA ASP A 480 -1.75 -19.74 -20.17
C ASP A 480 -1.01 -21.08 -20.28
N LEU A 481 0.32 -21.10 -20.48
CA LEU A 481 1.12 -22.34 -20.45
C LEU A 481 1.32 -22.89 -19.03
N PHE A 482 1.23 -22.03 -18.02
CA PHE A 482 1.46 -22.38 -16.61
C PHE A 482 0.15 -22.64 -15.84
N LYS A 483 -0.98 -22.71 -16.55
CA LYS A 483 -2.25 -23.16 -15.99
C LYS A 483 -2.21 -24.66 -15.72
N THR A 484 -2.01 -25.04 -14.46
CA THR A 484 -2.42 -26.38 -13.98
C THR A 484 -3.92 -26.58 -14.25
N PRO A 485 -4.38 -27.81 -14.57
CA PRO A 485 -5.81 -28.10 -14.72
C PRO A 485 -6.59 -27.67 -13.49
N GLU A 486 -7.78 -27.09 -13.70
CA GLU A 486 -8.69 -26.83 -12.58
C GLU A 486 -9.00 -28.13 -11.84
N LEU A 487 -9.02 -28.08 -10.51
CA LEU A 487 -9.40 -29.20 -9.66
C LEU A 487 -10.91 -29.44 -9.78
N GLY A 488 -11.29 -30.08 -10.88
CA GLY A 488 -12.66 -30.35 -11.26
C GLY A 488 -13.33 -31.38 -10.37
N LYS A 489 -13.94 -30.93 -9.28
CA LYS A 489 -15.11 -31.60 -8.69
C LYS A 489 -16.27 -30.62 -8.54
N LYS A 490 -17.13 -30.61 -9.56
CA LYS A 490 -18.54 -30.25 -9.37
C LYS A 490 -19.13 -31.23 -8.35
N LEU A 491 -19.40 -30.77 -7.13
CA LEU A 491 -20.35 -31.43 -6.26
C LEU A 491 -21.75 -31.04 -6.73
N ASN A 492 -22.45 -31.96 -7.38
CA ASN A 492 -23.89 -31.81 -7.60
C ASN A 492 -24.61 -31.93 -6.24
N PRO A 493 -25.60 -31.08 -5.95
CA PRO A 493 -26.42 -31.23 -4.75
C PRO A 493 -27.43 -32.37 -4.98
N GLY A 494 -27.28 -33.46 -4.22
CA GLY A 494 -28.22 -34.58 -4.29
C GLY A 494 -27.63 -35.94 -3.95
N ASN A 495 -27.45 -36.20 -2.65
CA ASN A 495 -27.86 -37.47 -2.03
C ASN A 495 -27.76 -37.36 -0.50
N ASN A 496 -28.83 -37.76 0.18
CA ASN A 496 -28.87 -37.85 1.63
C ASN A 496 -28.01 -39.03 2.12
N ILE A 497 -27.08 -38.76 3.03
CA ILE A 497 -26.63 -39.74 4.03
C ILE A 497 -26.61 -39.01 5.38
N SER A 498 -27.26 -39.59 6.37
CA SER A 498 -27.50 -39.03 7.70
C SER A 498 -26.41 -39.43 8.71
N VAL A 499 -26.58 -38.98 9.97
CA VAL A 499 -25.78 -39.34 11.17
C VAL A 499 -24.42 -38.60 11.24
N LYS A 500 -24.08 -37.81 12.28
CA LYS A 500 -24.71 -37.54 13.59
C LYS A 500 -24.35 -36.11 14.02
N GLU A 501 -25.31 -35.34 14.55
CA GLU A 501 -25.00 -34.13 15.32
C GLU A 501 -24.59 -34.52 16.75
N SER A 502 -23.58 -33.84 17.31
CA SER A 502 -23.28 -33.87 18.74
C SER A 502 -23.70 -32.54 19.35
N GLU A 503 -24.65 -32.60 20.28
CA GLU A 503 -25.24 -31.44 20.95
C GLU A 503 -24.17 -30.55 21.61
N PHE A 504 -24.26 -29.24 21.39
CA PHE A 504 -23.84 -28.25 22.39
C PHE A 504 -24.94 -27.22 22.55
N LYS A 505 -25.40 -27.06 23.79
CA LYS A 505 -26.61 -26.30 24.14
C LYS A 505 -26.37 -24.80 24.01
N SER A 506 -27.39 -24.11 23.50
CA SER A 506 -27.56 -22.68 23.70
C SER A 506 -27.97 -22.40 25.15
N GLU A 507 -27.29 -21.46 25.81
CA GLU A 507 -27.85 -20.74 26.95
C GLU A 507 -28.15 -19.30 26.52
N ASP A 508 -29.40 -18.90 26.70
CA ASP A 508 -29.86 -17.52 26.50
C ASP A 508 -29.28 -16.61 27.57
N PHE A 509 -28.93 -15.37 27.21
CA PHE A 509 -28.90 -14.26 28.16
C PHE A 509 -29.51 -13.00 27.54
N GLN A 510 -30.32 -12.32 28.37
CA GLN A 510 -31.02 -11.06 28.09
C GLN A 510 -30.06 -9.86 28.06
#